data_AF-A0A371QTJ8-F1
#
_entry.id   AF-A0A371QTJ8-F1
#
_cell.length_a   1.000
_cell.length_b   1.000
_cell.length_c   1.000
_cell.angle_alpha   90.00
_cell.angle_beta   90.00
_cell.angle_gamma   90.00
#
_symmetry.space_group_name_H-M   'P 1'
#
loop_
_entity.id
_entity.type
_entity.pdbx_description
1 polymer ?
#
loop_
_entity_poly.entity_id
_entity_poly.type
_entity_poly.pdbx_seq_one_letter_code
_entity_poly.pdbx_strand_id
1 'polypeptide(L)'
;MNEFPLIEMLAFFTRYEASPNADWRLPYRRDLLRVRSCHSKEEGGIQKSFYTIDTKQGERFDLVLNEKELFWSLDKTNGYEDMAIDRVLALVDRHKHKPSRAHRIIPYRFELLPEEIAKKTYDGTEKSLIHRMQPYRFRSGKIPSSQVIGLPTQHLENTMITKELNYVAETDQHRFFHLVYILDEMDWRFMQEVDEQYLFVR
;
A
#
# COMPACT_ATOMS: atom_id res chain seq x y z
N MET A 1 17.66 15.09 -8.58
CA MET A 1 16.68 14.37 -9.44
C MET A 1 16.93 12.89 -9.15
N ASN A 2 15.97 12.17 -8.55
CA ASN A 2 16.23 10.80 -8.08
C ASN A 2 16.54 9.86 -9.27
N GLU A 3 17.70 9.21 -9.23
CA GLU A 3 18.29 8.45 -10.35
C GLU A 3 17.75 7.01 -10.47
N PHE A 4 17.07 6.52 -9.43
CA PHE A 4 16.61 5.14 -9.37
C PHE A 4 15.38 4.86 -10.25
N PRO A 5 15.34 3.71 -10.96
CA PRO A 5 14.24 3.34 -11.85
C PRO A 5 12.92 3.14 -11.12
N LEU A 6 11.84 3.64 -11.73
CA LEU A 6 10.47 3.41 -11.27
C LEU A 6 10.05 1.96 -11.50
N ILE A 7 9.36 1.40 -10.52
CA ILE A 7 8.82 0.04 -10.59
C ILE A 7 7.32 0.04 -10.42
N GLU A 8 6.66 -0.92 -11.06
CA GLU A 8 5.25 -1.17 -10.82
C GLU A 8 5.14 -2.10 -9.61
N MET A 9 4.24 -1.76 -8.70
CA MET A 9 4.15 -2.39 -7.38
C MET A 9 2.71 -2.78 -7.07
N LEU A 10 2.47 -4.03 -6.71
CA LEU A 10 1.38 -4.38 -5.83
C LEU A 10 1.87 -4.15 -4.40
N ALA A 11 1.27 -3.18 -3.71
CA ALA A 11 1.57 -2.83 -2.34
C ALA A 11 0.43 -3.30 -1.43
N PHE A 12 0.80 -3.85 -0.28
CA PHE A 12 -0.13 -4.28 0.75
C PHE A 12 -0.16 -3.24 1.87
N PHE A 13 -1.34 -2.72 2.14
CA PHE A 13 -1.61 -1.72 3.15
C PHE A 13 -2.30 -2.36 4.34
N THR A 14 -1.89 -1.96 5.54
CA THR A 14 -2.44 -2.47 6.80
C THR A 14 -2.60 -1.33 7.79
N ARG A 15 -3.76 -1.22 8.45
CA ARG A 15 -4.00 -0.17 9.44
C ARG A 15 -3.67 -0.62 10.86
N TYR A 16 -4.16 -1.81 11.23
CA TYR A 16 -4.07 -2.34 12.58
C TYR A 16 -3.21 -3.61 12.64
N GLU A 17 -3.37 -4.51 11.69
CA GLU A 17 -2.72 -5.83 11.71
C GLU A 17 -1.32 -5.86 11.08
N ALA A 18 -0.32 -6.37 11.81
CA ALA A 18 0.98 -6.70 11.22
C ALA A 18 0.95 -8.12 10.66
N SER A 19 0.36 -8.30 9.48
CA SER A 19 0.59 -9.53 8.71
C SER A 19 1.61 -9.24 7.61
N PRO A 20 2.76 -9.93 7.57
CA PRO A 20 3.70 -9.82 6.46
C PRO A 20 3.11 -10.40 5.16
N ASN A 21 2.05 -11.19 5.29
CA ASN A 21 1.42 -11.90 4.18
C ASN A 21 0.00 -11.38 3.93
N ALA A 22 -0.41 -11.37 2.66
CA ALA A 22 -1.79 -11.10 2.27
C ALA A 22 -2.70 -12.29 2.56
N ASP A 23 -2.77 -12.71 3.82
CA ASP A 23 -3.83 -13.60 4.31
C ASP A 23 -5.12 -12.79 4.45
N TRP A 24 -6.24 -13.31 3.93
CA TRP A 24 -7.50 -12.56 3.87
C TRP A 24 -8.55 -13.22 4.74
N ARG A 25 -9.19 -12.42 5.60
CA ARG A 25 -10.34 -12.85 6.39
C ARG A 25 -11.55 -13.02 5.47
N LEU A 26 -11.79 -14.25 5.02
CA LEU A 26 -12.70 -14.59 3.93
C LEU A 26 -14.13 -14.01 4.02
N PRO A 27 -14.76 -13.83 5.19
CA PRO A 27 -16.06 -13.14 5.28
C PRO A 27 -15.99 -11.62 4.97
N TYR A 28 -14.86 -11.00 5.27
CA TYR A 28 -14.65 -9.55 5.18
C TYR A 28 -13.98 -9.12 3.88
N ARG A 29 -13.39 -10.07 3.14
CA ARG A 29 -12.72 -9.80 1.87
C ARG A 29 -13.69 -9.31 0.82
N ARG A 30 -13.26 -8.29 0.06
CA ARG A 30 -13.90 -7.75 -1.14
C ARG A 30 -12.89 -7.68 -2.26
N ASP A 31 -13.29 -8.10 -3.45
CA ASP A 31 -12.46 -8.05 -4.65
C ASP A 31 -13.00 -6.96 -5.59
N LEU A 32 -12.10 -6.12 -6.09
CA LEU A 32 -12.48 -5.08 -7.06
C LEU A 32 -13.03 -5.75 -8.33
N LEU A 33 -14.19 -5.27 -8.78
CA LEU A 33 -14.66 -5.50 -10.15
C LEU A 33 -14.18 -4.37 -11.07
N ARG A 34 -14.43 -3.12 -10.66
CA ARG A 34 -13.95 -1.92 -11.37
C ARG A 34 -13.95 -0.67 -10.49
N VAL A 35 -13.10 0.29 -10.84
CA VAL A 35 -13.20 1.68 -10.37
C VAL A 35 -14.15 2.45 -11.30
N ARG A 36 -15.20 3.05 -10.76
CA ARG A 36 -16.15 3.88 -11.52
C ARG A 36 -15.63 5.29 -11.74
N SER A 37 -15.10 5.87 -10.67
CA SER A 37 -14.53 7.20 -10.65
C SER A 37 -13.42 7.24 -9.60
N CYS A 38 -12.42 8.06 -9.85
CA CYS A 38 -11.44 8.41 -8.84
C CYS A 38 -10.95 9.83 -9.06
N HIS A 39 -10.62 10.50 -7.96
CA HIS A 39 -10.07 11.85 -7.99
C HIS A 39 -9.22 12.08 -6.75
N SER A 40 -8.41 13.13 -6.78
CA SER A 40 -7.59 13.52 -5.64
C SER A 40 -7.92 14.95 -5.25
N LYS A 41 -7.89 15.23 -3.96
CA LYS A 41 -8.18 16.56 -3.41
C LYS A 41 -7.40 16.74 -2.11
N GLU A 42 -7.00 17.98 -1.84
CA GLU A 42 -6.48 18.36 -0.54
C GLU A 42 -7.63 18.72 0.41
N GLU A 43 -7.66 18.11 1.60
CA GLU A 43 -8.62 18.42 2.65
C GLU A 43 -7.88 18.63 3.97
N GLY A 44 -8.00 19.83 4.55
CA GLY A 44 -7.31 20.18 5.79
C GLY A 44 -5.78 20.09 5.68
N GLY A 45 -5.20 20.42 4.52
CA GLY A 45 -3.76 20.30 4.27
C GLY A 45 -3.26 18.88 3.99
N ILE A 46 -4.17 17.90 3.93
CA ILE A 46 -3.84 16.49 3.69
C ILE A 46 -4.32 16.10 2.30
N GLN A 47 -3.37 15.64 1.48
CA GLN A 47 -3.68 15.09 0.17
C GLN A 47 -4.39 13.74 0.32
N LYS A 48 -5.57 13.63 -0.26
CA LYS A 48 -6.36 12.39 -0.26
C LYS A 48 -6.71 11.98 -1.69
N SER A 49 -6.87 10.67 -1.87
CA SER A 49 -7.41 10.08 -3.10
C SER A 49 -8.71 9.35 -2.79
N PHE A 50 -9.73 9.60 -3.60
CA PHE A 50 -11.10 9.13 -3.43
C PHE A 50 -11.48 8.21 -4.59
N TYR A 51 -12.21 7.15 -4.29
CA TYR A 51 -12.56 6.10 -5.25
C TYR A 51 -13.99 5.64 -5.03
N THR A 52 -14.83 5.72 -6.07
CA THR A 52 -16.10 4.98 -6.11
C THR A 52 -15.85 3.67 -6.86
N ILE A 53 -16.09 2.55 -6.19
CA ILE A 53 -15.78 1.21 -6.72
C ILE A 53 -16.98 0.27 -6.70
N ASP A 54 -17.05 -0.63 -7.68
CA ASP A 54 -17.94 -1.79 -7.64
C ASP A 54 -17.11 -3.04 -7.30
N THR A 55 -17.62 -3.92 -6.44
CA THR A 55 -17.00 -5.20 -6.08
C THR A 55 -17.54 -6.36 -6.91
N LYS A 56 -16.80 -7.47 -6.98
CA LYS A 56 -17.27 -8.71 -7.61
C LYS A 56 -18.47 -9.32 -6.91
N GLN A 57 -18.67 -8.97 -5.63
CA GLN A 57 -19.80 -9.37 -4.81
C GLN A 57 -21.07 -8.54 -5.09
N GLY A 58 -20.98 -7.51 -5.93
CA GLY A 58 -22.13 -6.67 -6.31
C GLY A 58 -22.36 -5.46 -5.42
N GLU A 59 -21.46 -5.18 -4.48
CA GLU A 59 -21.54 -4.02 -3.59
C GLU A 59 -20.85 -2.79 -4.21
N ARG A 60 -21.22 -1.60 -3.74
CA ARG A 60 -20.56 -0.34 -4.08
C ARG A 60 -20.01 0.31 -2.81
N PHE A 61 -18.79 0.81 -2.92
CA PHE A 61 -18.10 1.51 -1.84
C PHE A 61 -17.45 2.79 -2.33
N ASP A 62 -17.39 3.77 -1.43
CA ASP A 62 -16.55 4.95 -1.58
C ASP A 62 -15.36 4.81 -0.62
N LEU A 63 -14.18 4.58 -1.21
CA LEU A 63 -12.92 4.44 -0.48
C LEU A 63 -12.12 5.74 -0.53
N VAL A 64 -11.39 5.98 0.54
CA VAL A 64 -10.50 7.13 0.69
C VAL A 64 -9.12 6.63 1.11
N LEU A 65 -8.09 7.04 0.38
CA LEU A 65 -6.69 6.88 0.75
C LEU A 65 -6.17 8.21 1.29
N ASN A 66 -5.69 8.22 2.53
CA ASN A 66 -4.85 9.31 3.01
C ASN A 66 -3.43 9.09 2.49
N GLU A 67 -2.98 9.91 1.52
CA GLU A 67 -1.71 9.69 0.84
C GLU A 67 -0.49 9.95 1.72
N LYS A 68 -0.64 10.79 2.75
CA LYS A 68 0.44 11.11 3.71
C LYS A 68 0.56 10.07 4.81
N GLU A 69 -0.59 9.58 5.29
CA GLU A 69 -0.64 8.64 6.42
C GLU A 69 -0.71 7.16 5.96
N LEU A 70 -0.86 6.90 4.67
CA LEU A 70 -0.89 5.57 4.05
C LEU A 70 -1.92 4.61 4.64
N PHE A 71 -3.08 5.11 5.06
CA PHE A 71 -4.21 4.25 5.44
C PHE A 71 -5.42 4.49 4.53
N TRP A 72 -6.17 3.41 4.36
CA TRP A 72 -7.44 3.41 3.65
C TRP A 72 -8.60 3.52 4.63
N SER A 73 -9.66 4.19 4.23
CA SER A 73 -10.91 4.29 4.98
C SER A 73 -12.10 4.28 4.04
N LEU A 74 -13.29 4.10 4.60
CA LEU A 74 -14.55 4.34 3.90
C LEU A 74 -14.97 5.79 4.07
N ASP A 75 -15.70 6.30 3.08
CA ASP A 75 -16.64 7.37 3.33
C ASP A 75 -17.80 6.81 4.17
N LYS A 76 -17.94 7.28 5.42
CA LYS A 76 -18.91 6.76 6.39
C LYS A 76 -20.35 7.23 6.12
N THR A 77 -20.59 8.03 5.10
CA THR A 77 -21.91 8.62 4.79
C THR A 77 -23.00 7.62 4.36
N ASN A 78 -22.64 6.36 4.04
CA ASN A 78 -23.55 5.36 3.46
C ASN A 78 -23.82 4.13 4.35
N GLY A 79 -24.08 4.31 5.65
CA GLY A 79 -24.48 3.20 6.54
C GLY A 79 -23.35 2.23 6.92
N TYR A 80 -22.10 2.67 6.77
CA TYR A 80 -20.88 1.95 7.14
C TYR A 80 -20.18 2.60 8.34
N GLU A 81 -20.96 3.22 9.23
CA GLU A 81 -20.45 4.02 10.37
C GLU A 81 -19.57 3.18 11.30
N ASP A 82 -19.96 1.93 11.53
CA ASP A 82 -19.27 0.96 12.39
C ASP A 82 -18.35 0.00 11.62
N MET A 83 -18.02 0.32 10.37
CA MET A 83 -17.15 -0.50 9.54
C MET A 83 -15.79 0.16 9.34
N ALA A 84 -14.76 -0.66 9.25
CA ALA A 84 -13.39 -0.25 9.03
C ALA A 84 -12.76 -1.00 7.86
N ILE A 85 -11.86 -0.29 7.18
CA ILE A 85 -10.88 -0.88 6.28
C ILE A 85 -9.61 -1.12 7.08
N ASP A 86 -9.08 -2.33 7.00
CA ASP A 86 -7.81 -2.69 7.65
C ASP A 86 -6.75 -3.06 6.62
N ARG A 87 -7.05 -4.07 5.78
CA ARG A 87 -6.13 -4.57 4.76
C ARG A 87 -6.56 -4.13 3.37
N VAL A 88 -5.62 -3.61 2.58
CA VAL A 88 -5.84 -3.29 1.16
C VAL A 88 -4.65 -3.72 0.34
N LEU A 89 -4.88 -4.47 -0.73
CA LEU A 89 -3.89 -4.71 -1.78
C LEU A 89 -4.18 -3.74 -2.91
N ALA A 90 -3.24 -2.88 -3.25
CA ALA A 90 -3.40 -1.89 -4.30
C ALA A 90 -2.24 -1.93 -5.30
N LEU A 91 -2.56 -1.67 -6.56
CA LEU A 91 -1.59 -1.48 -7.63
C LEU A 91 -1.13 -0.03 -7.65
N VAL A 92 0.16 0.20 -7.47
CA VAL A 92 0.84 1.48 -7.65
C VAL A 92 1.51 1.46 -9.04
N ASP A 93 0.97 2.26 -9.95
CA ASP A 93 1.44 2.40 -11.33
C ASP A 93 2.70 3.29 -11.38
N ARG A 94 3.72 2.78 -12.08
CA ARG A 94 4.97 3.49 -12.33
C ARG A 94 4.82 4.70 -13.27
N HIS A 95 3.75 4.76 -14.07
CA HIS A 95 3.58 5.83 -15.06
C HIS A 95 3.04 7.10 -14.40
N LYS A 96 3.83 8.18 -14.47
CA LYS A 96 3.48 9.49 -13.87
C LYS A 96 2.41 10.27 -14.64
N HIS A 97 2.25 10.00 -15.93
CA HIS A 97 1.32 10.73 -16.81
C HIS A 97 -0.11 10.19 -16.67
N LYS A 98 -0.74 10.46 -15.54
CA LYS A 98 -2.16 10.16 -15.30
C LYS A 98 -2.95 11.44 -15.02
N PRO A 99 -4.27 11.45 -15.28
CA PRO A 99 -5.10 12.65 -15.07
C PRO A 99 -5.14 13.14 -13.62
N SER A 100 -4.95 12.25 -12.64
CA SER A 100 -4.91 12.58 -11.21
C SER A 100 -4.05 11.56 -10.46
N ARG A 101 -3.55 11.93 -9.27
CA ARG A 101 -2.78 11.06 -8.36
C ARG A 101 -3.53 9.78 -8.00
N ALA A 102 -4.86 9.83 -7.86
CA ALA A 102 -5.70 8.68 -7.55
C ALA A 102 -5.62 7.58 -8.62
N HIS A 103 -5.39 7.95 -9.89
CA HIS A 103 -5.24 6.99 -10.97
C HIS A 103 -3.93 6.19 -10.89
N ARG A 104 -3.01 6.59 -10.01
CA ARG A 104 -1.73 5.93 -9.81
C ARG A 104 -1.81 4.81 -8.78
N ILE A 105 -2.80 4.82 -7.89
CA ILE A 105 -2.99 3.78 -6.88
C ILE A 105 -4.39 3.23 -7.02
N ILE A 106 -4.53 1.98 -7.44
CA ILE A 106 -5.82 1.35 -7.68
C ILE A 106 -6.01 0.20 -6.70
N PRO A 107 -7.04 0.23 -5.83
CA PRO A 107 -7.30 -0.88 -4.91
C PRO A 107 -7.73 -2.11 -5.72
N TYR A 108 -7.15 -3.26 -5.45
CA TYR A 108 -7.45 -4.52 -6.13
C TYR A 108 -8.30 -5.44 -5.27
N ARG A 109 -8.02 -5.44 -3.96
CA ARG A 109 -8.70 -6.24 -2.94
C ARG A 109 -8.59 -5.54 -1.60
N PHE A 110 -9.62 -5.64 -0.77
CA PHE A 110 -9.60 -5.05 0.56
C PHE A 110 -10.45 -5.85 1.54
N GLU A 111 -10.32 -5.55 2.83
CA GLU A 111 -11.20 -6.06 3.87
C GLU A 111 -12.10 -4.97 4.40
N LEU A 112 -13.37 -5.34 4.56
CA LEU A 112 -14.40 -4.54 5.18
C LEU A 112 -14.93 -5.32 6.38
N LEU A 113 -14.63 -4.85 7.58
CA LEU A 113 -14.94 -5.52 8.82
C LEU A 113 -15.53 -4.55 9.86
N PRO A 114 -16.29 -5.05 10.83
CA PRO A 114 -16.71 -4.24 11.97
C PRO A 114 -15.52 -3.58 12.67
N GLU A 115 -15.64 -2.30 13.00
CA GLU A 115 -14.56 -1.49 13.58
C GLU A 115 -14.06 -2.07 14.91
N GLU A 116 -14.95 -2.68 15.70
CA GLU A 116 -14.57 -3.40 16.91
C GLU A 116 -13.62 -4.57 16.63
N ILE A 117 -13.87 -5.34 15.57
CA ILE A 117 -13.04 -6.50 15.21
C ILE A 117 -11.66 -6.02 14.73
N ALA A 118 -11.64 -4.92 13.97
CA ALA A 118 -10.41 -4.29 13.49
C ALA A 118 -9.52 -3.84 14.66
N LYS A 119 -10.11 -3.24 15.70
CA LYS A 119 -9.39 -2.70 16.86
C LYS A 119 -9.03 -3.73 17.91
N LYS A 120 -9.93 -4.69 18.21
CA LYS A 120 -9.75 -5.68 19.29
C LYS A 120 -8.54 -6.59 19.09
N THR A 121 -8.11 -6.80 17.84
CA THR A 121 -7.01 -7.71 17.53
C THR A 121 -5.62 -7.09 17.82
N TYR A 122 -5.50 -5.76 17.95
CA TYR A 122 -4.20 -5.04 18.01
C TYR A 122 -4.18 -3.83 18.96
N ASP A 123 -4.87 -3.92 20.11
CA ASP A 123 -4.94 -2.84 21.12
C ASP A 123 -5.42 -1.48 20.57
N GLY A 124 -6.14 -1.49 19.45
CA GLY A 124 -6.66 -0.29 18.78
C GLY A 124 -5.62 0.72 18.29
N THR A 125 -4.32 0.38 18.31
CA THR A 125 -3.24 1.33 18.00
C THR A 125 -2.87 1.24 16.53
N GLU A 126 -2.91 2.36 15.81
CA GLU A 126 -2.48 2.42 14.42
C GLU A 126 -0.97 2.16 14.29
N LYS A 127 -0.56 1.47 13.24
CA LYS A 127 0.87 1.20 12.98
C LYS A 127 1.64 2.49 12.70
N SER A 128 2.96 2.46 12.89
CA SER A 128 3.84 3.52 12.39
C SER A 128 3.86 3.51 10.86
N LEU A 129 4.17 4.66 10.25
CA LEU A 129 4.06 4.86 8.80
C LEU A 129 4.79 3.78 7.96
N ILE A 130 5.98 3.36 8.38
CA ILE A 130 6.80 2.34 7.68
C ILE A 130 6.14 0.96 7.64
N HIS A 131 5.21 0.68 8.57
CA HIS A 131 4.50 -0.59 8.64
C HIS A 131 3.09 -0.52 8.06
N ARG A 132 2.63 0.66 7.60
CA ARG A 132 1.27 0.83 7.03
C ARG A 132 1.17 0.41 5.57
N MET A 133 2.29 0.33 4.87
CA MET A 133 2.39 -0.13 3.49
C MET A 133 3.63 -1.01 3.35
N GLN A 134 3.54 -2.10 2.60
CA GLN A 134 4.63 -3.03 2.38
C GLN A 134 4.63 -3.49 0.92
N PRO A 135 5.81 -3.79 0.34
CA PRO A 135 5.86 -4.35 -0.99
C PRO A 135 5.31 -5.79 -0.96
N TYR A 136 4.39 -6.10 -1.88
CA TYR A 136 3.80 -7.44 -1.97
C TYR A 136 4.28 -8.18 -3.21
N ARG A 137 4.26 -7.51 -4.36
CA ARG A 137 4.80 -8.04 -5.62
C ARG A 137 5.20 -6.89 -6.50
N PHE A 138 6.33 -6.99 -7.18
CA PHE A 138 6.80 -5.91 -8.04
C PHE A 138 7.30 -6.44 -9.37
N ARG A 139 7.38 -5.54 -10.35
CA ARG A 139 8.06 -5.79 -11.62
C ARG A 139 8.75 -4.54 -12.11
N SER A 140 9.84 -4.73 -12.83
CA SER A 140 10.57 -3.69 -13.55
C SER A 140 10.87 -4.18 -14.96
N GLY A 141 11.25 -3.31 -15.89
CA GLY A 141 11.53 -3.74 -17.27
C GLY A 141 12.57 -4.87 -17.36
N LYS A 142 13.53 -4.91 -16.43
CA LYS A 142 14.57 -5.94 -16.32
C LYS A 142 14.28 -7.03 -15.28
N ILE A 143 13.33 -6.80 -14.37
CA ILE A 143 13.05 -7.71 -13.25
C ILE A 143 11.67 -8.31 -13.49
N PRO A 144 11.56 -9.64 -13.69
CA PRO A 144 10.27 -10.29 -13.85
C PRO A 144 9.38 -10.06 -12.62
N SER A 145 8.09 -10.34 -12.76
CA SER A 145 7.18 -10.20 -11.62
C SER A 145 7.64 -11.09 -10.46
N SER A 146 8.08 -10.45 -9.38
CA SER A 146 8.70 -11.10 -8.22
C SER A 146 7.77 -10.98 -7.02
N GLN A 147 7.44 -12.10 -6.39
CA GLN A 147 6.60 -12.13 -5.19
C GLN A 147 7.49 -11.87 -3.98
N VAL A 148 7.11 -10.93 -3.11
CA VAL A 148 7.79 -10.71 -1.83
C VAL A 148 7.31 -11.77 -0.83
N ILE A 149 8.25 -12.41 -0.14
CA ILE A 149 7.99 -13.42 0.90
C ILE A 149 8.52 -13.00 2.28
N GLY A 150 9.40 -12.00 2.32
CA GLY A 150 10.00 -11.52 3.56
C GLY A 150 10.49 -10.08 3.47
N LEU A 151 10.55 -9.41 4.61
CA LEU A 151 11.09 -8.05 4.75
C LEU A 151 12.12 -8.01 5.88
N PRO A 152 13.37 -8.47 5.63
CA PRO A 152 14.40 -8.50 6.65
C PRO A 152 14.67 -7.15 7.33
N THR A 153 14.63 -6.08 6.53
CA THR A 153 14.92 -4.73 7.01
C THR A 153 13.89 -3.75 6.45
N GLN A 154 13.37 -2.87 7.31
CA GLN A 154 12.52 -1.75 6.90
C GLN A 154 12.82 -0.55 7.80
N HIS A 155 12.90 0.64 7.23
CA HIS A 155 13.08 1.87 8.00
C HIS A 155 12.51 3.08 7.28
N LEU A 156 12.17 4.11 8.07
CA LEU A 156 11.74 5.40 7.58
C LEU A 156 12.94 6.34 7.57
N GLU A 157 13.22 6.94 6.42
CA GLU A 157 14.19 8.01 6.29
C GLU A 157 13.46 9.34 6.08
N ASN A 158 13.75 10.33 6.94
CA ASN A 158 13.23 11.69 6.78
C ASN A 158 14.32 12.52 6.11
N THR A 159 14.15 12.83 4.83
CA THR A 159 14.99 13.79 4.13
C THR A 159 14.47 15.22 4.39
N MET A 160 15.25 16.24 4.04
CA MET A 160 14.81 17.63 4.20
C MET A 160 13.57 18.00 3.37
N ILE A 161 13.22 17.20 2.35
CA ILE A 161 12.18 17.53 1.36
C ILE A 161 11.03 16.52 1.39
N THR A 162 11.31 15.24 1.70
CA THR A 162 10.31 14.17 1.64
C THR A 162 10.60 13.04 2.63
N LYS A 163 9.63 12.14 2.79
CA LYS A 163 9.77 10.90 3.55
C LYS A 163 9.98 9.72 2.61
N GLU A 164 10.99 8.91 2.89
CA GLU A 164 11.32 7.73 2.12
C GLU A 164 11.13 6.48 2.99
N LEU A 165 10.30 5.56 2.51
CA LEU A 165 10.06 4.28 3.17
C LEU A 165 10.94 3.24 2.50
N ASN A 166 11.95 2.78 3.22
CA ASN A 166 12.98 1.87 2.74
C ASN A 166 12.65 0.44 3.14
N TYR A 167 12.73 -0.49 2.18
CA TYR A 167 12.51 -1.92 2.37
C TYR A 167 13.64 -2.73 1.73
N VAL A 168 14.19 -3.66 2.47
CA VAL A 168 14.91 -4.80 1.91
C VAL A 168 13.89 -5.93 1.81
N ALA A 169 13.56 -6.34 0.59
CA ALA A 169 12.55 -7.36 0.31
C ALA A 169 13.22 -8.65 -0.19
N GLU A 170 12.90 -9.76 0.47
CA GLU A 170 13.22 -11.11 0.00
C GLU A 170 12.10 -11.61 -0.93
N THR A 171 12.47 -12.18 -2.07
CA THR A 171 11.52 -12.72 -3.05
C THR A 171 11.38 -14.24 -2.98
N ASP A 172 10.35 -14.77 -3.64
CA ASP A 172 10.13 -16.20 -3.87
C ASP A 172 11.27 -16.93 -4.60
N GLN A 173 12.21 -16.18 -5.19
CA GLN A 173 13.44 -16.69 -5.78
C GLN A 173 14.65 -16.59 -4.83
N HIS A 174 14.43 -16.25 -3.55
CA HIS A 174 15.47 -15.99 -2.55
C HIS A 174 16.49 -14.93 -3.00
N ARG A 175 16.01 -13.89 -3.67
CA ARG A 175 16.80 -12.71 -4.04
C ARG A 175 16.38 -11.52 -3.18
N PHE A 176 17.32 -10.64 -2.85
CA PHE A 176 17.06 -9.49 -1.99
C PHE A 176 17.14 -8.19 -2.77
N PHE A 177 16.14 -7.33 -2.61
CA PHE A 177 16.03 -6.07 -3.34
C PHE A 177 15.83 -4.92 -2.36
N HIS A 178 16.60 -3.85 -2.54
CA HIS A 178 16.36 -2.58 -1.86
C HIS A 178 15.33 -1.78 -2.67
N LEU A 179 14.15 -1.63 -2.09
CA LEU A 179 13.01 -0.92 -2.64
C LEU A 179 12.73 0.32 -1.79
N VAL A 180 12.43 1.43 -2.45
CA VAL A 180 12.12 2.70 -1.77
C VAL A 180 10.79 3.23 -2.26
N TYR A 181 9.94 3.64 -1.34
CA TYR A 181 8.75 4.41 -1.64
C TYR A 181 8.94 5.87 -1.22
N ILE A 182 8.82 6.78 -2.17
CA ILE A 182 8.92 8.23 -1.94
C ILE A 182 7.50 8.77 -1.74
N LEU A 183 7.21 9.23 -0.53
CA LEU A 183 5.84 9.52 -0.10
C LEU A 183 5.16 10.62 -0.94
N ASP A 184 5.83 11.75 -1.14
CA ASP A 184 5.23 12.89 -1.85
C ASP A 184 5.11 12.64 -3.35
N GLU A 185 6.05 11.87 -3.92
CA GLU A 185 6.01 11.45 -5.33
C GLU A 185 5.01 10.32 -5.58
N MET A 186 4.61 9.54 -4.57
CA MET A 186 3.84 8.29 -4.71
C MET A 186 4.50 7.26 -5.64
N ASP A 187 5.82 7.15 -5.53
CA ASP A 187 6.62 6.33 -6.42
C ASP A 187 7.30 5.20 -5.67
N TRP A 188 7.21 4.00 -6.23
CA TRP A 188 8.14 2.93 -5.90
C TRP A 188 9.34 2.96 -6.82
N ARG A 189 10.52 2.83 -6.22
CA ARG A 189 11.80 2.80 -6.91
C ARG A 189 12.61 1.58 -6.51
N PHE A 190 13.32 1.04 -7.47
CA PHE A 190 14.29 -0.02 -7.25
C PHE A 190 15.68 0.62 -7.14
N MET A 191 16.31 0.49 -5.97
CA MET A 191 17.65 1.02 -5.77
C MET A 191 18.71 0.06 -6.30
N GLN A 192 18.76 -1.13 -5.73
CA GLN A 192 19.74 -2.15 -6.08
C GLN A 192 19.30 -3.53 -5.61
N GLU A 193 19.86 -4.56 -6.22
CA GLU A 193 19.86 -5.91 -5.68
C GLU A 193 20.96 -6.01 -4.63
N VAL A 194 20.69 -6.71 -3.54
CA VAL A 194 21.61 -6.81 -2.40
C VAL A 194 21.97 -8.28 -2.21
N ASP A 195 23.24 -8.57 -1.99
CA ASP A 195 23.62 -9.93 -1.59
C ASP A 195 23.33 -10.13 -0.10
N GLU A 196 22.78 -11.30 0.23
CA GLU A 196 22.44 -11.69 1.61
C GLU A 196 23.61 -11.49 2.59
N GLN A 197 24.83 -11.74 2.11
CA GLN A 197 26.08 -11.68 2.89
C GLN A 197 26.38 -10.27 3.45
N TYR A 198 25.86 -9.21 2.82
CA TYR A 198 26.07 -7.83 3.27
C TYR A 198 24.90 -7.29 4.12
N LEU A 199 23.78 -8.02 4.20
CA LEU A 199 22.60 -7.61 4.96
C LEU A 199 22.71 -7.95 6.45
N PHE A 200 23.44 -9.01 6.78
CA PHE A 200 23.53 -9.56 8.14
C PHE A 200 24.99 -9.70 8.58
N VAL A 201 25.74 -8.59 8.58
CA VAL A 201 27.00 -8.57 9.32
C VAL A 201 26.63 -8.71 10.81
N ARG A 202 26.83 -9.92 11.35
CA ARG A 202 26.72 -10.20 12.79
C ARG A 202 27.93 -9.67 13.54
#